data_AF-A0AA94ES69-F1
#
_entry.id   AF-A0AA94ES69-F1
#
_cell.length_a   1.000
_cell.length_b   1.000
_cell.length_c   1.000
_cell.angle_alpha   90.00
_cell.angle_beta   90.00
_cell.angle_gamma   90.00
#
_symmetry.space_group_name_H-M   'P 1'
#
loop_
_entity.id
_entity.type
_entity.pdbx_description
1 polymer ?
#
loop_
_entity_poly.entity_id
_entity_poly.type
_entity_poly.pdbx_seq_one_letter_code
_entity_poly.pdbx_strand_id
1 'polypeptide(L)'
;MPFKTLTLSLLGLLWTVPAWAETTTFSPTQGVEATLVLEGSTLNLAVKSAAHSELQTIVFQAEKPLHMQIGDFNFDGMKDFSVWQIDDGMGTYSYFRVFIYQPETNRFEEAKPDCGDGFVNLRVDKKRKALLSTYWGMNGPEQCITRFTKRKT
;
A
#
# COMPACT_ATOMS: atom_id res chain seq x y z
N MET A 1 64.24 -0.26 30.18
CA MET A 1 63.67 -1.52 29.63
C MET A 1 62.25 -1.21 29.18
N PRO A 2 61.91 -1.40 27.89
CA PRO A 2 60.61 -1.04 27.33
C PRO A 2 59.60 -2.16 27.56
N PHE A 3 58.35 -1.83 27.86
CA PHE A 3 57.24 -2.79 27.81
C PHE A 3 56.28 -2.45 26.68
N LYS A 4 55.84 -3.53 26.04
CA LYS A 4 55.33 -3.66 24.68
C LYS A 4 53.91 -3.11 24.47
N THR A 5 53.70 -2.75 23.22
CA THR A 5 52.43 -2.53 22.50
C THR A 5 51.37 -3.60 22.76
N LEU A 6 50.10 -3.20 22.76
CA LEU A 6 49.01 -3.95 22.12
C LEU A 6 47.80 -3.04 21.86
N THR A 7 47.71 -2.55 20.63
CA THR A 7 46.51 -1.96 20.02
C THR A 7 45.58 -3.10 19.60
N LEU A 8 44.38 -3.16 20.16
CA LEU A 8 43.29 -3.99 19.63
C LEU A 8 42.28 -3.05 18.96
N SER A 9 42.39 -2.90 17.64
CA SER A 9 41.38 -2.19 16.85
C SER A 9 40.25 -3.17 16.52
N LEU A 10 39.10 -2.98 17.16
CA LEU A 10 37.89 -3.75 16.90
C LEU A 10 37.19 -3.14 15.69
N LEU A 11 37.51 -3.63 14.48
CA LEU A 11 36.74 -3.30 13.28
C LEU A 11 35.37 -3.99 13.36
N GLY A 12 34.35 -3.26 13.78
CA GLY A 12 32.96 -3.68 13.64
C GLY A 12 32.55 -3.66 12.17
N LEU A 13 32.32 -4.84 11.58
CA LEU A 13 31.64 -4.92 10.28
C LEU A 13 30.19 -4.44 10.47
N LEU A 14 29.89 -3.24 9.99
CA LEU A 14 28.53 -2.79 9.74
C LEU A 14 27.94 -3.64 8.61
N TRP A 15 27.12 -4.62 8.95
CA TRP A 15 26.26 -5.28 7.98
C TRP A 15 25.17 -4.28 7.59
N THR A 16 25.32 -3.66 6.43
CA THR A 16 24.21 -2.97 5.77
C THR A 16 23.26 -4.05 5.29
N VAL A 17 22.11 -4.22 5.96
CA VAL A 17 21.04 -5.06 5.44
C VAL A 17 20.54 -4.40 4.15
N PRO A 18 20.67 -5.02 2.97
CA PRO A 18 20.11 -4.45 1.76
C PRO A 18 18.59 -4.34 1.95
N ALA A 19 18.03 -3.15 1.75
CA ALA A 19 16.60 -2.97 1.65
C ALA A 19 16.12 -3.77 0.42
N TRP A 20 15.43 -4.87 0.64
CA TRP A 20 14.90 -5.69 -0.45
C TRP A 20 13.63 -5.03 -0.98
N ALA A 21 13.61 -4.73 -2.28
CA ALA A 21 12.39 -4.31 -2.95
C ALA A 21 11.46 -5.50 -3.13
N GLU A 22 10.20 -5.38 -2.68
CA GLU A 22 9.17 -6.38 -2.91
C GLU A 22 8.51 -6.12 -4.27
N THR A 23 8.64 -7.09 -5.19
CA THR A 23 8.01 -7.01 -6.51
C THR A 23 6.78 -7.91 -6.56
N THR A 24 5.64 -7.36 -6.95
CA THR A 24 4.39 -8.09 -7.20
C THR A 24 3.87 -7.77 -8.59
N THR A 25 3.63 -8.80 -9.40
CA THR A 25 2.99 -8.67 -10.71
C THR A 25 1.63 -9.36 -10.71
N PHE A 26 0.61 -8.69 -11.23
CA PHE A 26 -0.73 -9.24 -11.36
C PHE A 26 -1.44 -8.65 -12.59
N SER A 27 -2.56 -9.26 -12.97
CA SER A 27 -3.40 -8.77 -14.07
C SER A 27 -4.70 -8.18 -13.48
N PRO A 28 -4.94 -6.86 -13.62
CA PRO A 28 -6.19 -6.21 -13.18
C PRO A 28 -7.40 -6.74 -13.95
N THR A 29 -7.22 -6.87 -15.27
CA THR A 29 -8.17 -7.43 -16.22
C THR A 29 -7.42 -8.06 -17.39
N GLN A 30 -8.12 -8.84 -18.21
CA GLN A 30 -7.52 -9.56 -19.34
C GLN A 30 -6.75 -8.61 -20.28
N GLY A 31 -5.51 -8.95 -20.62
CA GLY A 31 -4.68 -8.17 -21.54
C GLY A 31 -3.98 -6.96 -20.90
N VAL A 32 -4.10 -6.79 -19.58
CA VAL A 32 -3.42 -5.75 -18.81
C VAL A 32 -2.58 -6.40 -17.72
N GLU A 33 -1.33 -5.95 -17.59
CA GLU A 33 -0.38 -6.37 -16.56
C GLU A 33 -0.01 -5.15 -15.70
N ALA A 34 -0.10 -5.32 -14.38
CA ALA A 34 0.36 -4.35 -13.40
C ALA A 34 1.55 -4.95 -12.64
N THR A 35 2.65 -4.21 -12.57
CA THR A 35 3.83 -4.54 -11.78
C THR A 35 4.04 -3.47 -10.72
N LEU A 36 4.10 -3.91 -9.47
CA LEU A 36 4.28 -3.11 -8.27
C LEU A 36 5.65 -3.43 -7.69
N VAL A 37 6.50 -2.42 -7.51
CA VAL A 37 7.82 -2.54 -6.88
C VAL A 37 7.84 -1.63 -5.65
N LEU A 38 7.80 -2.24 -4.47
CA LEU A 38 7.78 -1.55 -3.19
C LEU A 38 9.20 -1.57 -2.59
N GLU A 39 9.82 -0.40 -2.50
CA GLU A 39 11.17 -0.21 -1.95
C GLU A 39 11.12 0.83 -0.83
N GLY A 40 11.24 0.35 0.42
CA GLY A 40 11.07 1.19 1.59
C GLY A 40 9.70 1.86 1.62
N SER A 41 9.68 3.20 1.54
CA SER A 41 8.46 4.02 1.52
C SER A 41 8.02 4.44 0.11
N THR A 42 8.61 3.86 -0.94
CA THR A 42 8.29 4.21 -2.33
C THR A 42 7.71 3.01 -3.06
N LEU A 43 6.59 3.23 -3.75
CA LEU A 43 6.00 2.27 -4.68
C LEU A 43 6.18 2.77 -6.11
N ASN A 44 6.81 1.96 -6.94
CA ASN A 44 6.81 2.15 -8.39
C ASN A 44 5.78 1.20 -9.01
N LEU A 45 4.77 1.78 -9.64
CA LEU A 45 3.71 1.09 -10.35
C LEU A 45 3.95 1.21 -11.85
N ALA A 46 3.95 0.09 -12.55
CA ALA A 46 3.92 0.01 -14.00
C ALA A 46 2.64 -0.69 -14.45
N VAL A 47 1.89 -0.08 -15.36
CA VAL A 47 0.74 -0.71 -16.02
C VAL A 47 1.03 -0.83 -17.50
N LYS A 48 0.86 -2.02 -18.06
CA LYS A 48 1.11 -2.32 -19.46
C LYS A 48 -0.09 -3.02 -20.08
N SER A 49 -0.43 -2.60 -21.29
CA SER A 49 -1.38 -3.24 -22.21
C SER A 49 -0.78 -3.20 -23.62
N ALA A 50 -1.45 -3.81 -24.60
CA ALA A 50 -0.98 -3.80 -25.98
C ALA A 50 -0.82 -2.39 -26.58
N ALA A 51 -1.65 -1.43 -26.15
CA ALA A 51 -1.70 -0.08 -26.72
C ALA A 51 -1.20 1.02 -25.76
N HIS A 52 -1.05 0.72 -24.47
CA HIS A 52 -0.75 1.71 -23.45
C HIS A 52 0.26 1.19 -22.43
N SER A 53 1.19 2.05 -22.02
CA SER A 53 2.11 1.82 -20.91
C SER A 53 2.17 3.06 -20.04
N GLU A 54 1.97 2.90 -18.74
CA GLU A 54 2.10 3.95 -17.75
C GLU A 54 3.07 3.55 -16.65
N LEU A 55 3.83 4.53 -16.16
CA LEU A 55 4.63 4.43 -14.95
C LEU A 55 4.19 5.51 -13.96
N GLN A 56 4.01 5.12 -12.71
CA GLN A 56 3.66 6.03 -11.62
C GLN A 56 4.53 5.71 -10.40
N THR A 57 5.08 6.74 -9.78
CA THR A 57 5.78 6.61 -8.49
C THR A 57 4.91 7.22 -7.40
N ILE A 58 4.68 6.46 -6.34
CA ILE A 58 3.90 6.88 -5.16
C ILE A 58 4.83 6.82 -3.95
N VAL A 59 5.01 7.97 -3.31
CA VAL A 59 5.76 8.07 -2.05
C VAL A 59 4.77 8.00 -0.88
N PHE A 60 5.12 7.24 0.14
CA PHE A 60 4.38 7.10 1.37
C PHE A 60 5.12 7.85 2.49
N GLN A 61 4.38 8.57 3.31
CA GLN A 61 4.89 9.14 4.55
C GLN A 61 4.75 8.08 5.63
N ALA A 62 5.73 7.17 5.69
CA ALA A 62 5.70 5.98 6.52
C ALA A 62 7.07 5.76 7.15
N GLU A 63 7.12 5.65 8.48
CA GLU A 63 8.31 5.17 9.18
C GLU A 63 8.30 3.65 9.32
N LYS A 64 7.11 3.07 9.50
CA LYS A 64 6.93 1.61 9.61
C LYS A 64 6.90 0.93 8.24
N PRO A 65 7.28 -0.37 8.19
CA PRO A 65 7.26 -1.14 6.95
C PRO A 65 5.89 -1.10 6.26
N LEU A 66 5.93 -0.95 4.95
CA LEU A 66 4.77 -1.02 4.08
C LEU A 66 4.48 -2.47 3.69
N HIS A 67 3.21 -2.78 3.49
CA HIS A 67 2.72 -4.09 3.08
C HIS A 67 1.71 -3.94 1.95
N MET A 68 1.75 -4.85 0.99
CA MET A 68 0.88 -4.81 -0.19
C MET A 68 -0.20 -5.89 -0.13
N GLN A 69 -1.39 -5.60 -0.66
CA GLN A 69 -2.45 -6.58 -0.85
C GLN A 69 -3.15 -6.38 -2.20
N ILE A 70 -3.36 -7.47 -2.93
CA ILE A 70 -4.14 -7.49 -4.18
C ILE A 70 -5.55 -8.01 -3.88
N GLY A 71 -6.57 -7.35 -4.40
CA GLY A 71 -7.97 -7.70 -4.13
C GLY A 71 -8.93 -7.06 -5.12
N ASP A 72 -10.23 -7.25 -4.95
CA ASP A 72 -11.28 -6.49 -5.65
C ASP A 72 -11.95 -5.62 -4.59
N PHE A 73 -11.57 -4.34 -4.52
CA PHE A 73 -11.94 -3.43 -3.44
C PHE A 73 -13.20 -2.63 -3.78
N ASN A 74 -13.49 -2.42 -5.06
CA ASN A 74 -14.71 -1.75 -5.53
C ASN A 74 -15.83 -2.73 -5.99
N PHE A 75 -15.58 -4.03 -5.96
CA PHE A 75 -16.52 -5.11 -6.26
C PHE A 75 -17.00 -5.14 -7.72
N ASP A 76 -16.17 -4.69 -8.66
CA ASP A 76 -16.46 -4.68 -10.09
C ASP A 76 -15.95 -5.93 -10.86
N GLY A 77 -15.17 -6.79 -10.17
CA GLY A 77 -14.61 -8.02 -10.72
C GLY A 77 -13.20 -7.88 -11.30
N MET A 78 -12.65 -6.67 -11.35
CA MET A 78 -11.24 -6.42 -11.70
C MET A 78 -10.39 -6.41 -10.43
N LYS A 79 -9.09 -6.69 -10.59
CA LYS A 79 -8.16 -6.63 -9.45
C LYS A 79 -7.62 -5.22 -9.27
N ASP A 80 -7.72 -4.78 -8.03
CA ASP A 80 -7.20 -3.58 -7.40
C ASP A 80 -6.01 -3.93 -6.50
N PHE A 81 -5.41 -2.92 -5.87
CA PHE A 81 -4.44 -3.14 -4.80
C PHE A 81 -4.59 -2.16 -3.64
N SER A 82 -4.01 -2.50 -2.50
CA SER A 82 -3.82 -1.59 -1.38
C SER A 82 -2.40 -1.69 -0.85
N VAL A 83 -1.92 -0.59 -0.28
CA VAL A 83 -0.69 -0.54 0.50
C VAL A 83 -1.06 -0.08 1.90
N TRP A 84 -0.53 -0.75 2.91
CA TRP A 84 -0.84 -0.45 4.30
C TRP A 84 0.37 -0.54 5.20
N GLN A 85 0.28 0.14 6.33
CA GLN A 85 1.27 0.11 7.40
C GLN A 85 0.55 0.08 8.75
N ILE A 86 1.28 -0.28 9.79
CA ILE A 86 0.86 0.03 11.16
C ILE A 86 1.12 1.52 11.41
N ASP A 87 0.24 2.22 12.12
CA ASP A 87 0.38 3.65 12.42
C ASP A 87 1.73 3.95 13.08
N ASP A 88 2.36 5.05 12.69
CA ASP A 88 3.69 5.41 13.19
C ASP A 88 3.69 5.89 14.65
N GLY A 89 2.51 6.09 15.25
CA GLY A 89 2.35 6.37 16.67
C GLY A 89 2.52 5.12 17.53
N MET A 90 1.52 4.82 18.35
CA MET A 90 1.56 3.67 19.27
C MET A 90 1.56 2.32 18.53
N GLY A 91 1.27 2.31 17.24
CA GLY A 91 1.23 1.08 16.44
C GLY A 91 0.05 0.18 16.73
N THR A 92 -1.09 0.80 17.02
CA THR A 92 -2.34 0.14 17.37
C THR A 92 -3.21 -0.13 16.15
N TYR A 93 -3.10 0.72 15.12
CA TYR A 93 -4.00 0.74 13.98
C TYR A 93 -3.26 0.45 12.69
N SER A 94 -3.95 -0.17 11.73
CA SER A 94 -3.45 -0.30 10.37
C SER A 94 -4.04 0.80 9.48
N TYR A 95 -3.20 1.51 8.74
CA TYR A 95 -3.59 2.57 7.82
C TYR A 95 -3.43 2.09 6.37
N PHE A 96 -4.49 2.14 5.59
CA PHE A 96 -4.53 1.66 4.21
C PHE A 96 -4.70 2.81 3.23
N ARG A 97 -3.95 2.74 2.12
CA ARG A 97 -4.25 3.45 0.86
C ARG A 97 -4.72 2.41 -0.15
N VAL A 98 -5.91 2.62 -0.71
CA VAL A 98 -6.56 1.70 -1.65
C VAL A 98 -6.52 2.31 -3.03
N PHE A 99 -6.09 1.54 -4.03
CA PHE A 99 -5.92 1.97 -5.41
C PHE A 99 -6.79 1.13 -6.32
N ILE A 100 -7.76 1.78 -6.96
CA ILE A 100 -8.80 1.16 -7.79
C ILE A 100 -8.42 1.27 -9.26
N TYR A 101 -8.45 0.15 -9.96
CA TYR A 101 -8.15 0.10 -11.39
C TYR A 101 -9.28 0.76 -12.20
N GLN A 102 -8.90 1.64 -13.13
CA GLN A 102 -9.80 2.33 -14.04
C GLN A 102 -9.61 1.76 -15.46
N PRO A 103 -10.56 0.96 -15.97
CA PRO A 103 -10.41 0.29 -17.27
C PRO A 103 -10.41 1.26 -18.45
N GLU A 104 -11.12 2.39 -18.34
CA GLU A 104 -11.21 3.39 -19.40
C GLU A 104 -9.87 4.06 -19.69
N THR A 105 -9.06 4.24 -18.65
CA THR A 105 -7.78 4.96 -18.74
C THR A 105 -6.57 4.04 -18.60
N ASN A 106 -6.76 2.77 -18.20
CA ASN A 106 -5.70 1.82 -17.84
C ASN A 106 -4.79 2.29 -16.71
N ARG A 107 -5.36 2.99 -15.71
CA ARG A 107 -4.62 3.57 -14.59
C ARG A 107 -5.17 3.09 -13.27
N PHE A 108 -4.43 3.31 -12.19
CA PHE A 108 -4.93 3.15 -10.83
C PHE A 108 -5.19 4.51 -10.18
N GLU A 109 -6.33 4.64 -9.53
CA GLU A 109 -6.71 5.86 -8.80
C GLU A 109 -6.85 5.56 -7.32
N GLU A 110 -6.30 6.43 -6.47
CA GLU A 110 -6.43 6.28 -5.02
C GLU A 110 -7.87 6.58 -4.58
N ALA A 111 -8.52 5.60 -3.97
CA ALA A 111 -9.83 5.77 -3.36
C ALA A 111 -9.72 6.46 -2.00
N LYS A 112 -10.74 7.25 -1.68
CA LYS A 112 -10.95 7.81 -0.34
C LYS A 112 -12.17 7.16 0.32
N PRO A 113 -12.17 7.02 1.66
CA PRO A 113 -13.36 6.57 2.36
C PRO A 113 -14.49 7.61 2.26
N ASP A 114 -15.73 7.18 2.45
CA ASP A 114 -16.88 8.09 2.50
C ASP A 114 -16.90 8.94 3.79
N CYS A 115 -16.09 8.56 4.79
CA CYS A 115 -16.00 9.15 6.12
C CYS A 115 -14.58 9.08 6.67
N GLY A 116 -14.18 10.12 7.40
CA GLY A 116 -12.82 10.28 7.92
C GLY A 116 -11.78 10.56 6.82
N ASP A 117 -10.51 10.61 7.22
CA ASP A 117 -9.42 11.04 6.33
C ASP A 117 -8.67 9.88 5.64
N GLY A 118 -8.95 8.64 6.04
CA GLY A 118 -8.28 7.46 5.49
C GLY A 118 -8.91 6.14 5.92
N PHE A 119 -8.49 5.05 5.27
CA PHE A 119 -8.97 3.71 5.59
C PHE A 119 -8.18 3.14 6.77
N VAL A 120 -8.65 3.39 7.99
CA VAL A 120 -8.06 2.82 9.22
C VAL A 120 -8.72 1.49 9.56
N ASN A 121 -7.94 0.48 9.94
CA ASN A 121 -8.40 -0.87 10.29
C ASN A 121 -9.31 -1.49 9.21
N LEU A 122 -8.93 -1.32 7.95
CA LEU A 122 -9.76 -1.69 6.80
C LEU A 122 -10.15 -3.18 6.80
N ARG A 123 -11.43 -3.45 6.53
CA ARG A 123 -11.97 -4.78 6.26
C ARG A 123 -12.82 -4.77 5.00
N VAL A 124 -12.65 -5.78 4.15
CA VAL A 124 -13.42 -5.95 2.92
C VAL A 124 -14.64 -6.84 3.21
N ASP A 125 -15.85 -6.28 3.14
CA ASP A 125 -17.10 -7.03 3.29
C ASP A 125 -17.65 -7.43 1.92
N LYS A 126 -17.24 -8.60 1.44
CA LYS A 126 -17.67 -9.14 0.14
C LYS A 126 -19.16 -9.41 0.06
N LYS A 127 -19.80 -9.79 1.16
CA LYS A 127 -21.25 -10.11 1.18
C LYS A 127 -22.08 -8.85 0.98
N ARG A 128 -21.71 -7.76 1.66
CA ARG A 128 -22.40 -6.48 1.57
C ARG A 128 -21.83 -5.55 0.50
N LYS A 129 -20.75 -5.95 -0.20
CA LYS A 129 -20.02 -5.13 -1.18
C LYS A 129 -19.71 -3.74 -0.62
N ALA A 130 -18.97 -3.72 0.48
CA ALA A 130 -18.55 -2.49 1.14
C ALA A 130 -17.16 -2.64 1.75
N LEU A 131 -16.46 -1.51 1.84
CA LEU A 131 -15.27 -1.39 2.68
C LEU A 131 -15.67 -0.84 4.04
N LEU A 132 -15.18 -1.48 5.10
CA LEU A 132 -15.43 -1.07 6.47
C LEU A 132 -14.12 -0.54 7.06
N SER A 133 -14.11 0.68 7.55
CA SER A 133 -12.96 1.27 8.25
C SER A 133 -13.41 1.90 9.57
N THR A 134 -12.44 2.24 10.41
CA THR A 134 -12.64 3.02 11.62
C THR A 134 -12.35 4.49 11.31
N TYR A 135 -13.15 5.39 11.87
CA TYR A 135 -12.83 6.81 11.98
C TYR A 135 -13.18 7.30 13.39
N TRP A 136 -12.75 8.49 13.77
CA TRP A 136 -13.02 9.06 15.09
C TRP A 136 -13.94 10.27 14.95
N GLY A 137 -15.17 10.11 15.43
CA GLY A 137 -16.12 11.20 15.59
C GLY A 137 -15.97 11.86 16.96
N MET A 138 -16.86 12.82 17.27
CA MET A 138 -16.85 13.52 18.55
C MET A 138 -17.05 12.60 19.76
N ASN A 139 -17.71 11.45 19.55
CA ASN A 139 -18.08 10.51 20.62
C ASN A 139 -17.16 9.27 20.68
N GLY A 140 -16.04 9.27 19.95
CA GLY A 140 -15.08 8.17 19.93
C GLY A 140 -15.00 7.43 18.59
N PRO A 141 -14.47 6.19 18.57
CA PRO A 141 -14.30 5.43 17.34
C PRO A 141 -15.65 4.97 16.78
N GLU A 142 -15.87 5.27 15.51
CA GLU A 142 -17.06 4.93 14.74
C GLU A 142 -16.67 4.08 13.52
N GLN A 143 -17.64 3.37 12.95
CA GLN A 143 -17.43 2.58 11.73
C GLN A 143 -17.84 3.39 10.50
N CYS A 144 -16.90 3.57 9.58
CA CYS A 144 -17.18 4.07 8.24
C CYS A 144 -17.54 2.90 7.31
N ILE A 145 -18.54 3.12 6.45
CA ILE A 145 -18.96 2.16 5.41
C ILE A 145 -18.82 2.86 4.07
N THR A 146 -17.77 2.52 3.31
CA THR A 146 -17.54 3.06 1.98
C THR A 146 -18.15 2.16 0.93
N ARG A 147 -18.97 2.73 0.03
CA ARG A 147 -19.61 1.99 -1.06
C ARG A 147 -19.28 2.62 -2.41
N PHE A 148 -18.59 1.86 -3.25
CA PHE A 148 -18.43 2.19 -4.65
C PHE A 148 -19.74 1.88 -5.37
N THR A 149 -20.65 2.86 -5.42
CA THR A 149 -21.79 2.78 -6.34
C THR A 149 -21.22 2.62 -7.74
N LYS A 150 -21.75 1.67 -8.53
CA LYS A 150 -21.52 1.66 -9.99
C LYS A 150 -21.94 3.04 -10.52
N ARG A 151 -20.99 3.95 -10.71
CA ARG A 151 -21.23 5.16 -11.50
C ARG A 151 -21.48 4.62 -12.90
N LYS A 152 -22.76 4.59 -13.30
CA LYS A 152 -23.12 4.42 -14.71
C LYS A 152 -22.61 5.67 -15.40
N THR A 153 -21.51 5.55 -16.14
CA THR A 153 -21.26 6.39 -17.30
C THR A 153 -21.83 5.70 -18.52
#